data_AF-A0A7M7Q7F1-F1
#
_entry.id   AF-A0A7M7Q7F1-F1
#
_cell.length_a   1.000
_cell.length_b   1.000
_cell.length_c   1.000
_cell.angle_alpha   90.00
_cell.angle_beta   90.00
_cell.angle_gamma   90.00
#
_symmetry.space_group_name_H-M   'P 1'
#
loop_
_entity.id
_entity.type
_entity.pdbx_description
1 polymer ?
#
loop_
_entity_poly.entity_id
_entity_poly.type
_entity_poly.pdbx_seq_one_letter_code
_entity_poly.pdbx_strand_id
1 'polypeptide(L)'
;MPLGIKPECAKCGTREIPLWHATDISNLCNGCLEKERAKVASATGTQAPSSAANNNNNKEEEQQVKLSAAISGISDVKDAITIASNELKFGRRTVMFMDEIHRFNKTQQDTFLPHIESDTIILIRATTENPSFSLNAALLSRCRVIVLEKLTIENLTEILIRAIKAAGGAVHNFEKPPNASINKIRASDDNAALYWITRMMAGGEDPVYIVRRLVRMATEDIGLEDPKALGVAVHTMQSCKMLGMPECDVLLAQFAIYLARAPKSHLMEDSLRAAQRVVANYKDAELPVPLHLRNIPTSILGK
;
A
#
# COMPACT_ATOMS: atom_id res chain seq x y z
N MET A 1 -30.72 15.51 -26.24
CA MET A 1 -31.67 16.31 -25.43
C MET A 1 -32.06 15.49 -24.20
N PRO A 2 -32.15 16.05 -22.98
CA PRO A 2 -30.97 16.50 -22.23
C PRO A 2 -30.99 16.11 -20.72
N LEU A 3 -29.90 16.47 -20.03
CA LEU A 3 -29.74 16.73 -18.57
C LEU A 3 -29.39 15.55 -17.62
N GLY A 4 -28.14 15.60 -17.13
CA GLY A 4 -27.63 14.91 -15.94
C GLY A 4 -26.54 15.79 -15.31
N ILE A 5 -26.98 16.69 -14.44
CA ILE A 5 -26.31 17.86 -13.83
C ILE A 5 -24.92 17.52 -13.24
N LYS A 6 -23.89 18.31 -13.59
CA LYS A 6 -22.59 18.34 -12.90
C LYS A 6 -22.74 19.13 -11.59
N PRO A 7 -22.12 18.72 -10.46
CA PRO A 7 -22.21 19.50 -9.24
C PRO A 7 -21.43 20.83 -9.39
N GLU A 8 -22.13 21.95 -9.27
CA GLU A 8 -21.54 23.29 -9.21
C GLU A 8 -21.10 23.62 -7.77
N CYS A 9 -19.97 24.32 -7.62
CA CYS A 9 -19.61 24.96 -6.36
C CYS A 9 -20.63 26.06 -6.03
N ALA A 10 -21.43 25.85 -4.98
CA ALA A 10 -22.57 26.69 -4.59
C ALA A 10 -22.24 28.13 -4.13
N LYS A 11 -21.01 28.64 -4.34
CA LYS A 11 -20.62 30.02 -3.99
C LYS A 11 -19.84 30.81 -5.04
N CYS A 12 -19.27 30.21 -6.09
CA CYS A 12 -18.41 30.96 -7.02
C CYS A 12 -18.62 30.74 -8.53
N GLY A 13 -19.54 29.86 -8.96
CA GLY A 13 -20.04 29.81 -10.35
C GLY A 13 -19.01 29.61 -11.48
N THR A 14 -17.76 29.22 -11.17
CA THR A 14 -16.71 29.02 -12.19
C THR A 14 -16.68 27.57 -12.65
N ARG A 15 -16.67 27.36 -13.98
CA ARG A 15 -16.55 26.05 -14.62
C ARG A 15 -15.16 25.48 -14.31
N GLU A 16 -15.12 24.33 -13.64
CA GLU A 16 -13.89 23.63 -13.25
C GLU A 16 -12.93 23.40 -14.43
N ILE A 17 -11.66 23.75 -14.22
CA ILE A 17 -10.55 23.15 -14.98
C ILE A 17 -10.31 21.77 -14.35
N PRO A 18 -10.37 20.67 -15.11
CA PRO A 18 -10.27 19.32 -14.57
C PRO A 18 -8.92 19.11 -13.89
N LEU A 19 -8.97 18.79 -12.59
CA LEU A 19 -7.83 18.53 -11.68
C LEU A 19 -7.05 17.23 -11.97
N TRP A 20 -7.10 16.71 -13.20
CA TRP A 20 -6.55 15.40 -13.58
C TRP A 20 -5.07 15.41 -14.01
N HIS A 21 -4.35 16.52 -13.88
CA HIS A 21 -2.97 16.63 -14.39
C HIS A 21 -1.85 16.82 -13.35
N ALA A 22 -2.14 17.03 -12.06
CA ALA A 22 -1.09 17.28 -11.07
C ALA A 22 -0.59 15.96 -10.42
N THR A 23 0.43 15.33 -11.01
CA THR A 23 1.22 14.25 -10.36
C THR A 23 2.25 14.78 -9.36
N ASP A 24 2.15 16.05 -8.99
CA ASP A 24 3.16 16.78 -8.24
C ASP A 24 2.43 17.80 -7.33
N ILE A 25 2.62 17.73 -6.01
CA ILE A 25 2.08 18.73 -5.07
C ILE A 25 2.66 20.12 -5.36
N SER A 26 3.85 20.18 -5.96
CA SER A 26 4.47 21.40 -6.49
C SER A 26 3.62 22.09 -7.57
N ASN A 27 2.84 21.35 -8.36
CA ASN A 27 1.89 21.93 -9.34
C ASN A 27 0.56 22.36 -8.71
N LEU A 28 0.20 21.78 -7.55
CA LEU A 28 -0.92 22.23 -6.72
C LEU A 28 -0.63 23.59 -6.07
N CYS A 29 0.65 23.84 -5.77
CA CYS A 29 1.16 25.11 -5.24
C CYS A 29 0.85 26.27 -6.19
N ASN A 30 1.33 26.25 -7.44
CA ASN A 30 1.36 27.48 -8.25
C ASN A 30 -0.02 28.00 -8.69
N GLY A 31 -0.96 27.13 -9.07
CA GLY A 31 -2.26 27.56 -9.61
C GLY A 31 -3.28 28.01 -8.55
N CYS A 32 -3.25 27.40 -7.36
CA CYS A 32 -4.14 27.75 -6.25
C CYS A 32 -3.57 28.84 -5.33
N LEU A 33 -2.23 28.94 -5.17
CA LEU A 33 -1.60 29.99 -4.36
C LEU A 33 -1.66 31.38 -5.02
N GLU A 34 -1.64 31.46 -6.37
CA GLU A 34 -1.61 32.75 -7.08
C GLU A 34 -2.96 33.50 -7.07
N LYS A 35 -4.10 32.85 -6.75
CA LYS A 35 -5.44 33.49 -6.87
C LYS A 35 -6.28 33.58 -5.60
N GLU A 36 -6.03 32.76 -4.59
CA GLU A 36 -6.74 32.85 -3.31
C GLU A 36 -5.75 32.56 -2.18
N ARG A 37 -5.79 33.36 -1.09
CA ARG A 37 -4.99 33.23 0.14
C ARG A 37 -5.24 31.86 0.84
N ALA A 38 -4.80 30.76 0.24
CA ALA A 38 -5.18 29.42 0.65
C ALA A 38 -4.22 28.86 1.71
N LYS A 39 -4.64 28.88 2.97
CA LYS A 39 -4.01 28.14 4.08
C LYS A 39 -4.53 26.70 4.04
N VAL A 40 -3.79 25.76 3.44
CA VAL A 40 -4.23 24.37 3.19
C VAL A 40 -3.68 23.42 4.24
N ALA A 41 -4.54 22.64 4.88
CA ALA A 41 -4.26 21.97 6.13
C ALA A 41 -4.83 20.55 6.24
N SER A 42 -5.11 19.88 5.13
CA SER A 42 -5.33 18.45 5.21
C SER A 42 -5.22 17.88 3.81
N ALA A 43 -4.64 16.69 3.73
CA ALA A 43 -4.71 15.82 2.58
C ALA A 43 -4.95 14.43 3.18
N THR A 44 -6.20 14.06 3.45
CA THR A 44 -6.50 12.73 3.99
C THR A 44 -6.39 11.70 2.89
N GLY A 45 -5.37 10.86 2.88
CA GLY A 45 -5.15 9.79 1.90
C GLY A 45 -4.24 8.71 2.47
N THR A 46 -4.29 7.48 1.93
CA THR A 46 -3.71 6.27 2.57
C THR A 46 -2.19 6.15 2.42
N GLN A 47 -1.50 7.11 1.82
CA GLN A 47 -0.04 7.19 1.76
C GLN A 47 0.39 8.67 1.80
N ALA A 48 1.34 9.00 2.68
CA ALA A 48 1.93 10.33 2.78
C ALA A 48 2.77 10.65 1.52
N PRO A 49 2.70 11.88 0.98
CA PRO A 49 3.55 12.29 -0.13
C PRO A 49 4.96 12.61 0.39
N SER A 50 5.82 11.61 0.47
CA SER A 50 7.21 11.76 0.94
C SER A 50 8.20 12.17 -0.18
N SER A 51 7.75 12.30 -1.42
CA SER A 51 8.61 12.62 -2.57
C SER A 51 7.99 13.69 -3.47
N ALA A 52 8.33 14.95 -3.21
CA ALA A 52 8.32 16.00 -4.22
C ALA A 52 9.77 16.48 -4.32
N ALA A 53 10.43 16.06 -5.40
CA ALA A 53 11.80 16.37 -5.74
C ALA A 53 11.85 17.61 -6.65
N ASN A 54 12.91 18.39 -6.44
CA ASN A 54 13.34 19.57 -7.19
C ASN A 54 12.88 19.63 -8.65
N ASN A 55 12.10 20.65 -8.98
CA ASN A 55 11.99 21.13 -10.34
C ASN A 55 12.27 22.64 -10.35
N ASN A 56 13.48 22.99 -10.79
CA ASN A 56 13.95 24.35 -10.94
C ASN A 56 13.15 25.05 -12.04
N ASN A 57 12.34 26.04 -11.67
CA ASN A 57 11.91 27.11 -12.57
C ASN A 57 11.67 28.38 -11.75
N ASN A 58 12.46 29.41 -12.06
CA ASN A 58 12.54 30.71 -11.40
C ASN A 58 11.17 31.38 -11.19
N LYS A 59 10.68 31.39 -9.95
CA LYS A 59 9.66 32.29 -9.39
C LYS A 59 9.94 32.41 -7.88
N GLU A 60 9.86 33.63 -7.34
CA GLU A 60 10.04 34.02 -5.92
C GLU A 60 10.25 32.82 -4.96
N GLU A 61 11.50 32.55 -4.57
CA GLU A 61 11.87 31.36 -3.79
C GLU A 61 11.14 31.32 -2.44
N GLU A 62 9.98 30.67 -2.41
CA GLU A 62 9.31 30.27 -1.17
C GLU A 62 10.18 29.22 -0.48
N GLN A 63 10.64 29.54 0.74
CA GLN A 63 11.48 28.64 1.51
C GLN A 63 10.62 27.45 1.98
N GLN A 64 11.04 26.23 1.66
CA GLN A 64 10.34 25.02 2.09
C GLN A 64 11.07 24.37 3.26
N VAL A 65 10.33 24.09 4.33
CA VAL A 65 10.83 23.36 5.50
C VAL A 65 9.97 22.13 5.71
N LYS A 66 10.57 20.95 5.80
CA LYS A 66 9.88 19.67 6.04
C LYS A 66 10.23 19.15 7.42
N LEU A 67 9.21 18.92 8.25
CA LEU A 67 9.32 18.36 9.59
C LEU A 67 8.31 17.21 9.75
N SER A 68 8.64 16.26 10.62
CA SER A 68 7.73 15.18 10.99
C SER A 68 7.62 15.12 12.50
N ALA A 69 6.41 15.20 13.04
CA ALA A 69 6.17 15.13 14.48
C ALA A 69 6.49 13.74 15.08
N ALA A 70 6.82 12.74 14.25
CA ALA A 70 7.32 11.45 14.70
C ALA A 70 8.80 11.47 15.12
N ILE A 71 9.59 12.36 14.53
CA ILE A 71 11.05 12.46 14.72
C ILE A 71 11.42 13.79 15.39
N SER A 72 10.74 14.87 15.01
CA SER A 72 11.02 16.23 15.44
C SER A 72 10.21 16.63 16.66
N GLY A 73 10.89 17.26 17.61
CA GLY A 73 10.29 17.80 18.83
C GLY A 73 9.80 19.24 18.66
N ILE A 74 9.30 19.82 19.76
CA ILE A 74 8.87 21.23 19.78
C ILE A 74 10.04 22.22 19.65
N SER A 75 11.26 21.81 19.99
CA SER A 75 12.48 22.60 19.77
C SER A 75 12.71 22.87 18.29
N ASP A 76 12.64 21.83 17.46
CA ASP A 76 12.93 21.91 16.04
C ASP A 76 11.90 22.77 15.30
N VAL A 77 10.65 22.72 15.77
CA VAL A 77 9.56 23.60 15.30
C VAL A 77 9.88 25.06 15.61
N LYS A 78 10.33 25.37 16.83
CA LYS A 78 10.69 26.75 17.22
C LYS A 78 11.89 27.27 16.45
N ASP A 79 12.88 26.42 16.19
CA ASP A 79 14.04 26.77 15.38
C ASP A 79 13.63 27.09 13.94
N ALA A 80 12.79 26.23 13.35
CA ALA A 80 12.24 26.46 12.01
C ALA A 80 11.40 27.75 11.93
N ILE A 81 10.61 28.06 12.95
CA ILE A 81 9.84 29.31 13.04
C ILE A 81 10.75 30.53 13.15
N THR A 82 11.86 30.41 13.90
CA THR A 82 12.83 31.50 14.05
C THR A 82 13.51 31.81 12.72
N ILE A 83 13.87 30.77 11.96
CA ILE A 83 14.39 30.89 10.60
C ILE A 83 13.34 31.54 9.70
N ALA A 84 12.10 31.05 9.71
CA ALA A 84 11.01 31.60 8.92
C ALA A 84 10.73 33.09 9.21
N SER A 85 10.81 33.48 10.49
CA SER A 85 10.63 34.87 10.92
C SER A 85 11.73 35.80 10.39
N ASN A 86 12.94 35.29 10.24
CA ASN A 86 14.04 36.04 9.64
C ASN A 86 13.90 36.12 8.12
N GLU A 87 13.54 35.02 7.45
CA GLU A 87 13.26 35.02 6.00
C GLU A 87 12.12 35.98 5.62
N LEU A 88 11.10 36.09 6.47
CA LEU A 88 9.99 37.02 6.25
C LEU A 88 10.46 38.49 6.21
N LYS A 89 11.49 38.85 6.99
CA LYS A 89 12.09 40.21 6.94
C LYS A 89 12.73 40.51 5.59
N PHE A 90 13.17 39.48 4.88
CA PHE A 90 13.70 39.55 3.52
C PHE A 90 12.62 39.37 2.44
N GLY A 91 11.34 39.36 2.83
CA GLY A 91 10.21 39.22 1.91
C GLY A 91 9.96 37.79 1.43
N ARG A 92 10.67 36.80 1.98
CA ARG A 92 10.54 35.39 1.61
C ARG A 92 9.56 34.68 2.54
N ARG A 93 8.55 34.05 1.96
CA ARG A 93 7.57 33.26 2.72
C ARG A 93 8.08 31.85 2.94
N THR A 94 7.72 31.27 4.08
CA THR A 94 8.09 29.90 4.41
C THR A 94 6.88 28.98 4.37
N VAL A 95 6.96 27.92 3.56
CA VAL A 95 6.00 26.82 3.55
C VAL A 95 6.53 25.70 4.44
N MET A 96 5.84 25.46 5.55
CA MET A 96 6.20 24.41 6.50
C MET A 96 5.33 23.18 6.27
N PHE A 97 5.94 22.10 5.81
CA PHE A 97 5.33 20.78 5.73
C PHE A 97 5.50 20.06 7.07
N MET A 98 4.38 19.76 7.73
CA MET A 98 4.35 19.01 8.99
C MET A 98 3.58 17.70 8.80
N ASP A 99 4.30 16.59 8.85
CA ASP A 99 3.68 15.27 8.81
C ASP A 99 3.35 14.77 10.23
N GLU A 100 2.31 13.94 10.35
CA GLU A 100 1.94 13.27 11.61
C GLU A 100 1.68 14.21 12.80
N ILE A 101 1.27 15.47 12.54
CA ILE A 101 1.06 16.50 13.57
C ILE A 101 0.08 16.10 14.69
N HIS A 102 -0.74 15.06 14.44
CA HIS A 102 -1.61 14.46 15.45
C HIS A 102 -0.85 13.84 16.64
N ARG A 103 0.46 13.57 16.51
CA ARG A 103 1.32 13.14 17.63
C ARG A 103 1.61 14.26 18.63
N PHE A 104 1.48 15.53 18.24
CA PHE A 104 1.65 16.65 19.15
C PHE A 104 0.41 16.86 20.03
N ASN A 105 0.66 17.14 21.30
CA ASN A 105 -0.40 17.50 22.24
C ASN A 105 -1.02 18.87 21.88
N LYS A 106 -2.18 19.18 22.47
CA LYS A 106 -2.92 20.43 22.17
C LYS A 106 -2.05 21.69 22.37
N THR A 107 -1.26 21.74 23.44
CA THR A 107 -0.39 22.88 23.75
C THR A 107 0.72 23.07 22.70
N GLN A 108 1.30 21.98 22.20
CA GLN A 108 2.28 22.01 21.12
C GLN A 108 1.64 22.44 19.80
N GLN A 109 0.42 21.99 19.50
CA GLN A 109 -0.34 22.43 18.33
C GLN A 109 -0.69 23.93 18.39
N ASP A 110 -0.98 24.45 19.58
CA ASP A 110 -1.30 25.88 19.77
C ASP A 110 -0.08 26.78 19.53
N THR A 111 1.13 26.24 19.62
CA THR A 111 2.37 26.98 19.36
C THR A 111 2.45 27.46 17.90
N PHE A 112 1.77 26.80 16.96
CA PHE A 112 1.76 27.22 15.55
C PHE A 112 0.84 28.41 15.27
N LEU A 113 -0.18 28.65 16.11
CA LEU A 113 -1.25 29.61 15.82
C LEU A 113 -0.75 31.05 15.59
N PRO A 114 0.11 31.64 16.44
CA PRO A 114 0.56 33.01 16.25
C PRO A 114 1.32 33.21 14.93
N HIS A 115 2.04 32.17 14.48
CA HIS A 115 2.87 32.20 13.27
C HIS A 115 2.05 31.99 12.00
N ILE A 116 0.92 31.28 12.09
CA ILE A 116 -0.06 31.15 10.99
C ILE A 116 -0.90 32.42 10.85
N GLU A 117 -1.24 33.09 11.95
CA GLU A 117 -2.03 34.33 11.95
C GLU A 117 -1.23 35.53 11.41
N SER A 118 0.05 35.59 11.74
CA SER A 118 0.98 36.62 11.26
C SER A 118 1.54 36.37 9.87
N ASP A 119 1.08 35.31 9.18
CA ASP A 119 1.57 34.86 7.88
C ASP A 119 3.11 34.60 7.86
N THR A 120 3.70 34.30 9.02
CA THR A 120 5.11 33.93 9.14
C THR A 120 5.38 32.57 8.48
N ILE A 121 4.44 31.64 8.64
CA ILE A 121 4.49 30.33 8.01
C ILE A 121 3.17 30.00 7.31
N ILE A 122 3.27 29.30 6.18
CA ILE A 122 2.16 28.60 5.56
C ILE A 122 2.29 27.14 5.99
N LEU A 123 1.43 26.70 6.91
CA LEU A 123 1.45 25.33 7.41
C LEU A 123 0.68 24.41 6.45
N ILE A 124 1.37 23.43 5.87
CA ILE A 124 0.79 22.30 5.15
C ILE A 124 0.96 21.06 6.01
N ARG A 125 -0.14 20.37 6.28
CA ARG A 125 -0.10 19.10 7.04
C ARG A 125 -0.78 17.97 6.29
N ALA A 126 -0.18 16.80 6.37
CA ALA A 126 -0.79 15.54 5.98
C ALA A 126 -1.21 14.80 7.25
N THR A 127 -2.35 14.10 7.19
CA THR A 127 -2.77 13.19 8.24
C THR A 127 -3.61 12.08 7.61
N THR A 128 -3.38 10.84 8.03
CA THR A 128 -4.21 9.69 7.64
C THR A 128 -5.48 9.58 8.49
N GLU A 129 -5.53 10.29 9.62
CA GLU A 129 -6.65 10.31 10.54
C GLU A 129 -7.62 11.44 10.23
N ASN A 130 -8.87 11.31 10.68
CA ASN A 130 -9.84 12.39 10.52
C ASN A 130 -9.37 13.64 11.29
N PRO A 131 -9.22 14.79 10.61
CA PRO A 131 -8.61 15.98 11.18
C PRO A 131 -9.42 16.57 12.34
N SER A 132 -10.73 16.34 12.41
CA SER A 132 -11.57 16.83 13.51
C SER A 132 -11.27 16.16 14.86
N PHE A 133 -10.65 14.98 14.86
CA PHE A 133 -10.27 14.27 16.09
C PHE A 133 -8.83 14.53 16.51
N SER A 134 -7.94 14.66 15.54
CA SER A 134 -6.50 14.75 15.77
C SER A 134 -6.00 16.17 16.04
N LEU A 135 -6.78 17.19 15.67
CA LEU A 135 -6.31 18.57 15.61
C LEU A 135 -7.17 19.50 16.42
N ASN A 136 -6.54 20.49 17.06
CA ASN A 136 -7.27 21.50 17.82
C ASN A 136 -8.19 22.31 16.89
N ALA A 137 -9.40 22.62 17.38
CA ALA A 137 -10.37 23.49 16.74
C ALA A 137 -9.78 24.85 16.33
N ALA A 138 -8.84 25.38 17.12
CA ALA A 138 -8.15 26.64 16.80
C ALA A 138 -7.30 26.55 15.53
N LEU A 139 -6.63 25.42 15.28
CA LEU A 139 -5.93 25.19 14.02
C LEU A 139 -6.95 25.01 12.90
N LEU A 140 -7.94 24.13 13.09
CA LEU A 140 -8.98 23.85 12.09
C LEU A 140 -9.71 25.11 11.59
N SER A 141 -9.96 26.10 12.46
CA SER A 141 -10.62 27.34 12.05
C SER A 141 -9.77 28.24 11.15
N ARG A 142 -8.44 28.05 11.13
CA ARG A 142 -7.46 28.83 10.34
C ARG A 142 -6.91 28.05 9.14
N CYS A 143 -7.43 26.86 8.94
CA CYS A 143 -6.85 25.80 8.12
C CYS A 143 -7.91 25.20 7.20
N ARG A 144 -7.69 25.23 5.89
CA ARG A 144 -8.60 24.59 4.92
C ARG A 144 -8.33 23.10 4.86
N VAL A 145 -9.32 22.28 5.16
CA VAL A 145 -9.21 20.82 5.02
C VAL A 145 -9.44 20.43 3.56
N ILE A 146 -8.50 19.71 2.95
CA ILE A 146 -8.68 19.06 1.65
C ILE A 146 -8.69 17.55 1.87
N VAL A 147 -9.67 16.88 1.28
CA VAL A 147 -9.75 15.41 1.33
C VAL A 147 -9.08 14.89 0.07
N LEU A 148 -8.10 13.99 0.22
CA LEU A 148 -7.55 13.26 -0.91
C LEU A 148 -8.31 11.95 -1.08
N GLU A 149 -8.60 11.58 -2.31
CA GLU A 149 -9.16 10.26 -2.58
C GLU A 149 -8.03 9.28 -2.84
N LYS A 150 -8.27 8.00 -2.54
CA LYS A 150 -7.35 6.94 -2.93
C LYS A 150 -7.22 6.95 -4.44
N LEU A 151 -5.98 6.84 -4.93
CA LEU A 151 -5.71 6.75 -6.36
C LEU A 151 -6.41 5.51 -6.93
N THR A 152 -7.11 5.70 -8.04
CA THR A 152 -7.69 4.58 -8.79
C THR A 152 -6.59 3.81 -9.50
N ILE A 153 -6.96 2.62 -9.99
CA ILE A 153 -6.08 1.78 -10.80
C ILE A 153 -5.56 2.53 -12.03
N GLU A 154 -6.43 3.32 -12.66
CA GLU A 154 -6.13 4.10 -13.86
C GLU A 154 -5.09 5.17 -13.54
N ASN A 155 -5.27 5.88 -12.42
CA ASN A 155 -4.34 6.90 -11.95
C ASN A 155 -2.96 6.31 -11.63
N LEU A 156 -2.92 5.16 -10.96
CA LEU A 156 -1.67 4.45 -10.67
C LEU A 156 -0.96 4.02 -11.96
N THR A 157 -1.72 3.52 -12.93
CA THR A 157 -1.18 3.12 -14.23
C THR A 157 -0.58 4.31 -14.95
N GLU A 158 -1.27 5.45 -14.94
CA GLU A 158 -0.77 6.69 -15.54
C GLU A 158 0.50 7.21 -14.86
N ILE A 159 0.55 7.20 -13.52
CA ILE A 159 1.73 7.58 -12.75
C ILE A 159 2.92 6.70 -13.13
N LEU A 160 2.73 5.38 -13.21
CA LEU A 160 3.78 4.44 -13.59
C LEU A 160 4.26 4.67 -15.03
N ILE A 161 3.34 4.91 -15.96
CA ILE A 161 3.68 5.23 -17.36
C ILE A 161 4.52 6.51 -17.43
N ARG A 162 4.13 7.56 -16.69
CA ARG A 162 4.88 8.82 -16.62
C ARG A 162 6.28 8.60 -16.04
N ALA A 163 6.40 7.81 -14.96
CA ALA A 163 7.68 7.49 -14.34
C ALA A 163 8.62 6.72 -15.28
N ILE A 164 8.11 5.69 -15.98
CA ILE A 164 8.88 4.90 -16.95
C ILE A 164 9.37 5.79 -18.09
N LYS A 165 8.51 6.67 -18.61
CA LYS A 165 8.89 7.63 -19.66
C LYS A 165 9.96 8.61 -19.18
N ALA A 166 9.84 9.13 -17.95
CA ALA A 166 10.83 10.03 -17.36
C ALA A 166 12.19 9.33 -17.15
N ALA A 167 12.19 8.03 -16.86
CA ALA A 167 13.38 7.20 -16.75
C ALA A 167 13.94 6.71 -18.11
N GLY A 168 13.32 7.08 -19.24
CA GLY A 168 13.76 6.67 -20.58
C GLY A 168 13.37 5.23 -20.98
N GLY A 169 12.47 4.59 -20.23
CA GLY A 169 11.96 3.25 -20.53
C GLY A 169 10.80 3.25 -21.53
N ALA A 170 10.57 2.11 -22.18
CA ALA A 170 9.42 1.87 -23.03
C ALA A 170 8.32 1.11 -22.25
N VAL A 171 7.07 1.56 -22.37
CA VAL A 171 5.92 0.86 -21.81
C VAL A 171 5.36 -0.08 -22.86
N HIS A 172 5.38 -1.38 -22.59
CA HIS A 172 4.68 -2.37 -23.40
C HIS A 172 3.23 -2.50 -22.89
N ASN A 173 2.26 -2.42 -23.80
CA ASN A 173 0.85 -2.56 -23.45
C ASN A 173 0.58 -4.00 -22.97
N PHE A 174 0.29 -4.14 -21.68
CA PHE A 174 -0.32 -5.34 -21.12
C PHE A 174 -1.81 -5.05 -20.94
N GLU A 175 -2.66 -5.70 -21.74
CA GLU A 175 -4.10 -5.69 -21.49
C GLU A 175 -4.39 -6.30 -20.12
N LYS A 176 -5.10 -5.54 -19.29
CA LYS A 176 -5.39 -5.88 -17.89
C LYS A 176 -6.73 -6.62 -17.81
N PRO A 177 -6.82 -7.85 -17.25
CA PRO A 177 -8.10 -8.38 -16.82
C PRO A 177 -8.43 -7.84 -15.41
N PRO A 178 -9.68 -7.41 -15.17
CA PRO A 178 -10.15 -7.01 -13.86
C PRO A 178 -10.26 -8.25 -12.96
N ASN A 179 -9.88 -8.09 -11.70
CA ASN A 179 -9.97 -9.08 -10.62
C ASN A 179 -8.89 -10.16 -10.69
N ALA A 180 -7.93 -10.12 -9.77
CA ALA A 180 -7.02 -11.23 -9.56
C ALA A 180 -6.61 -11.29 -8.08
N SER A 181 -7.28 -12.17 -7.36
CA SER A 181 -6.80 -12.75 -6.11
C SER A 181 -5.76 -13.82 -6.45
N ILE A 182 -5.07 -14.36 -5.44
CA ILE A 182 -4.14 -15.51 -5.50
C ILE A 182 -4.67 -16.70 -6.34
N ASN A 183 -5.99 -16.76 -6.56
CA ASN A 183 -6.67 -17.66 -7.50
C ASN A 183 -6.06 -17.73 -8.91
N LYS A 184 -5.37 -16.70 -9.43
CA LYS A 184 -4.82 -16.78 -10.81
C LYS A 184 -3.53 -17.60 -10.94
N ILE A 185 -2.80 -17.87 -9.85
CA ILE A 185 -1.70 -18.84 -9.89
C ILE A 185 -2.27 -20.26 -10.11
N ARG A 186 -3.50 -20.52 -9.64
CA ARG A 186 -4.23 -21.76 -9.93
C ARG A 186 -4.67 -21.88 -11.39
N ALA A 187 -4.80 -20.76 -12.10
CA ALA A 187 -5.24 -20.71 -13.49
C ALA A 187 -4.11 -20.92 -14.51
N SER A 188 -2.91 -21.35 -14.07
CA SER A 188 -1.75 -21.65 -14.92
C SER A 188 -1.25 -20.48 -15.78
N ASP A 189 -1.28 -19.27 -15.22
CA ASP A 189 -0.75 -18.07 -15.88
C ASP A 189 0.60 -17.66 -15.27
N ASP A 190 1.67 -17.83 -16.05
CA ASP A 190 3.05 -17.50 -15.69
C ASP A 190 3.22 -16.01 -15.34
N ASN A 191 2.59 -15.13 -16.13
CA ASN A 191 2.71 -13.68 -15.96
C ASN A 191 1.98 -13.22 -14.71
N ALA A 192 0.81 -13.81 -14.44
CA ALA A 192 0.09 -13.54 -13.21
C ALA A 192 0.88 -14.00 -11.97
N ALA A 193 1.49 -15.19 -12.02
CA ALA A 193 2.30 -15.70 -10.92
C ALA A 193 3.50 -14.79 -10.61
N LEU A 194 4.23 -14.37 -11.65
CA LEU A 194 5.36 -13.45 -11.49
C LEU A 194 4.91 -12.09 -10.95
N TYR A 195 3.81 -11.55 -11.46
CA TYR A 195 3.26 -10.27 -11.01
C TYR A 195 2.89 -10.30 -9.51
N TRP A 196 2.15 -11.32 -9.06
CA TRP A 196 1.69 -11.40 -7.68
C TRP A 196 2.83 -11.60 -6.68
N ILE A 197 3.80 -12.45 -7.02
CA ILE A 197 4.99 -12.63 -6.17
C ILE A 197 5.80 -11.35 -6.07
N THR A 198 6.02 -10.66 -7.19
CA THR A 198 6.72 -9.36 -7.20
C THR A 198 6.00 -8.33 -6.34
N ARG A 199 4.66 -8.29 -6.39
CA ARG A 199 3.84 -7.41 -5.56
C ARG A 199 3.90 -7.74 -4.07
N MET A 200 3.91 -9.02 -3.70
CA MET A 200 4.03 -9.45 -2.30
C MET A 200 5.40 -9.11 -1.73
N MET A 201 6.47 -9.32 -2.51
CA MET A 201 7.84 -8.92 -2.13
C MET A 201 7.98 -7.40 -2.00
N ALA A 202 7.45 -6.62 -2.96
CA ALA A 202 7.44 -5.16 -2.87
C ALA A 202 6.58 -4.63 -1.72
N GLY A 203 5.57 -5.39 -1.29
CA GLY A 203 4.76 -5.11 -0.11
C GLY A 203 5.48 -5.37 1.22
N GLY A 204 6.72 -5.88 1.19
CA GLY A 204 7.48 -6.21 2.38
C GLY A 204 7.01 -7.48 3.10
N GLU A 205 6.31 -8.39 2.41
CA GLU A 205 5.93 -9.67 3.00
C GLU A 205 7.17 -10.55 3.27
N ASP A 206 7.14 -11.28 4.39
CA ASP A 206 8.18 -12.26 4.74
C ASP A 206 8.27 -13.36 3.66
N PRO A 207 9.44 -13.60 3.04
CA PRO A 207 9.57 -14.61 1.99
C PRO A 207 9.13 -16.00 2.45
N VAL A 208 9.38 -16.35 3.72
CA VAL A 208 8.96 -17.64 4.29
C VAL A 208 7.43 -17.73 4.36
N TYR A 209 6.74 -16.61 4.61
CA TYR A 209 5.28 -16.53 4.55
C TYR A 209 4.74 -16.78 3.14
N ILE A 210 5.38 -16.20 2.12
CA ILE A 210 5.02 -16.42 0.72
C ILE A 210 5.17 -17.91 0.37
N VAL A 211 6.32 -18.52 0.68
CA VAL A 211 6.55 -19.94 0.38
C VAL A 211 5.56 -20.85 1.10
N ARG A 212 5.13 -20.53 2.33
CA ARG A 212 4.13 -21.35 3.05
C ARG A 212 2.83 -21.49 2.25
N ARG A 213 2.40 -20.42 1.59
CA ARG A 213 1.22 -20.44 0.71
C ARG A 213 1.48 -21.26 -0.55
N LEU A 214 2.66 -21.11 -1.15
CA LEU A 214 3.05 -21.86 -2.34
C LEU A 214 3.22 -23.38 -2.07
N VAL A 215 3.67 -23.78 -0.87
CA VAL A 215 3.70 -25.18 -0.45
C VAL A 215 2.29 -25.78 -0.44
N ARG A 216 1.30 -25.03 0.07
CA ARG A 216 -0.09 -25.48 0.05
C ARG A 216 -0.57 -25.70 -1.37
N MET A 217 -0.25 -24.77 -2.29
CA MET A 217 -0.57 -24.92 -3.72
C MET A 217 0.08 -26.16 -4.34
N ALA A 218 1.35 -26.46 -4.01
CA ALA A 218 2.02 -27.65 -4.49
C ALA A 218 1.28 -28.96 -4.10
N THR A 219 0.67 -28.99 -2.92
CA THR A 219 -0.08 -30.16 -2.45
C THR A 219 -1.55 -30.19 -2.90
N GLU A 220 -2.20 -29.03 -2.98
CA GLU A 220 -3.64 -28.90 -3.19
C GLU A 220 -4.01 -28.79 -4.68
N ASP A 221 -3.19 -28.07 -5.45
CA ASP A 221 -3.48 -27.70 -6.83
C ASP A 221 -2.65 -28.52 -7.85
N ILE A 222 -1.65 -29.30 -7.40
CA ILE A 222 -0.78 -30.14 -8.24
C ILE A 222 -0.82 -31.60 -7.74
N GLY A 223 -0.46 -31.81 -6.48
CA GLY A 223 -0.59 -33.12 -5.82
C GLY A 223 0.22 -34.22 -6.50
N LEU A 224 -0.46 -35.29 -6.92
CA LEU A 224 0.18 -36.47 -7.52
C LEU A 224 0.56 -36.30 -9.00
N GLU A 225 0.09 -35.24 -9.68
CA GLU A 225 0.44 -35.00 -11.09
C GLU A 225 1.91 -34.61 -11.27
N ASP A 226 2.46 -33.89 -10.30
CA ASP A 226 3.91 -33.69 -10.18
C ASP A 226 4.36 -33.83 -8.72
N PRO A 227 4.69 -35.06 -8.27
CA PRO A 227 5.12 -35.30 -6.89
C PRO A 227 6.42 -34.55 -6.52
N LYS A 228 7.20 -34.10 -7.50
CA LYS A 228 8.43 -33.33 -7.23
C LYS A 228 8.12 -31.93 -6.73
N ALA A 229 6.91 -31.41 -7.00
CA ALA A 229 6.53 -30.04 -6.64
C ALA A 229 6.65 -29.76 -5.13
N LEU A 230 6.29 -30.75 -4.30
CA LEU A 230 6.44 -30.63 -2.85
C LEU A 230 7.92 -30.56 -2.44
N GLY A 231 8.80 -31.36 -3.07
CA GLY A 231 10.24 -31.32 -2.82
C GLY A 231 10.85 -29.97 -3.20
N VAL A 232 10.47 -29.44 -4.37
CA VAL A 232 10.87 -28.09 -4.82
C VAL A 232 10.38 -27.03 -3.82
N ALA A 233 9.17 -27.17 -3.28
CA ALA A 233 8.62 -26.25 -2.30
C ALA A 233 9.44 -26.22 -0.99
N VAL A 234 9.83 -27.40 -0.49
CA VAL A 234 10.64 -27.54 0.74
C VAL A 234 12.04 -26.96 0.52
N HIS A 235 12.69 -27.25 -0.61
CA HIS A 235 13.99 -26.67 -0.94
C HIS A 235 13.92 -25.14 -1.09
N THR A 236 12.84 -24.63 -1.70
CA THR A 236 12.59 -23.20 -1.83
C THR A 236 12.43 -22.55 -0.46
N MET A 237 11.66 -23.18 0.44
CA MET A 237 11.46 -22.71 1.81
C MET A 237 12.77 -22.62 2.58
N GLN A 238 13.58 -23.67 2.51
CA GLN A 238 14.86 -23.72 3.23
C GLN A 238 15.84 -22.68 2.69
N SER A 239 15.91 -22.54 1.36
CA SER A 239 16.77 -21.55 0.71
C SER A 239 16.32 -20.12 1.05
N CYS A 240 15.01 -19.83 1.08
CA CYS A 240 14.50 -18.52 1.50
C CYS A 240 14.85 -18.20 2.96
N LYS A 241 14.81 -19.19 3.86
CA LYS A 241 15.23 -19.02 5.26
C LYS A 241 16.73 -18.76 5.40
N MET A 242 17.55 -19.35 4.53
CA MET A 242 19.00 -19.20 4.56
C MET A 242 19.47 -17.89 3.92
N LEU A 243 18.85 -17.48 2.82
CA LEU A 243 19.24 -16.29 2.04
C LEU A 243 18.57 -15.02 2.57
N GLY A 244 17.26 -15.06 2.82
CA GLY A 244 16.48 -13.84 3.08
C GLY A 244 16.27 -12.98 1.83
N MET A 245 15.61 -11.83 2.01
CA MET A 245 15.46 -10.81 0.96
C MET A 245 16.62 -9.81 1.05
N PRO A 246 17.11 -9.28 -0.08
CA PRO A 246 16.59 -9.46 -1.45
C PRO A 246 17.02 -10.74 -2.18
N GLU A 247 17.98 -11.50 -1.68
CA GLU A 247 18.69 -12.56 -2.42
C GLU A 247 17.82 -13.77 -2.82
N CYS A 248 16.68 -13.99 -2.16
CA CYS A 248 15.75 -15.07 -2.48
C CYS A 248 14.63 -14.70 -3.48
N ASP A 249 14.64 -13.47 -4.04
CA ASP A 249 13.61 -12.96 -4.92
C ASP A 249 13.44 -13.77 -6.23
N VAL A 250 14.54 -14.08 -6.90
CA VAL A 250 14.57 -14.89 -8.13
C VAL A 250 14.12 -16.31 -7.85
N LEU A 251 14.48 -16.86 -6.70
CA LEU A 251 14.08 -18.21 -6.29
C LEU A 251 12.57 -18.30 -6.08
N LEU A 252 11.97 -17.30 -5.42
CA LEU A 252 10.52 -17.21 -5.23
C LEU A 252 9.79 -17.10 -6.57
N ALA A 253 10.29 -16.25 -7.47
CA ALA A 253 9.75 -16.09 -8.82
C ALA A 253 9.83 -17.41 -9.62
N GLN A 254 10.97 -18.09 -9.58
CA GLN A 254 11.17 -19.38 -10.23
C GLN A 254 10.17 -20.43 -9.72
N PHE A 255 10.01 -20.54 -8.40
CA PHE A 255 9.09 -21.52 -7.83
C PHE A 255 7.63 -21.23 -8.18
N ALA A 256 7.21 -19.96 -8.16
CA ALA A 256 5.86 -19.60 -8.54
C ALA A 256 5.54 -19.88 -10.01
N ILE A 257 6.47 -19.60 -10.93
CA ILE A 257 6.33 -19.95 -12.36
C ILE A 257 6.29 -21.47 -12.54
N TYR A 258 7.14 -22.21 -11.80
CA TYR A 258 7.10 -23.67 -11.82
C TYR A 258 5.72 -24.21 -11.42
N LEU A 259 5.14 -23.68 -10.33
CA LEU A 259 3.79 -24.05 -9.91
C LEU A 259 2.72 -23.65 -10.94
N ALA A 260 2.87 -22.51 -11.61
CA ALA A 260 1.94 -22.08 -12.67
C ALA A 260 1.97 -23.04 -13.87
N ARG A 261 3.14 -23.51 -14.28
CA ARG A 261 3.32 -24.44 -15.42
C ARG A 261 3.00 -25.90 -15.11
N ALA A 262 3.06 -26.30 -13.85
CA ALA A 262 2.82 -27.67 -13.46
C ALA A 262 1.39 -28.15 -13.80
N PRO A 263 1.19 -29.45 -14.13
CA PRO A 263 -0.13 -30.01 -14.32
C PRO A 263 -0.98 -29.84 -13.04
N LYS A 264 -2.26 -29.49 -13.21
CA LYS A 264 -3.14 -29.16 -12.09
C LYS A 264 -4.04 -30.34 -11.72
N SER A 265 -4.16 -30.63 -10.43
CA SER A 265 -5.08 -31.64 -9.92
C SER A 265 -5.51 -31.34 -8.49
N HIS A 266 -6.82 -31.43 -8.26
CA HIS A 266 -7.44 -31.29 -6.95
C HIS A 266 -7.76 -32.63 -6.28
N LEU A 267 -7.37 -33.75 -6.91
CA LEU A 267 -7.78 -35.10 -6.49
C LEU A 267 -7.47 -35.38 -5.02
N MET A 268 -6.28 -34.99 -4.53
CA MET A 268 -5.87 -35.25 -3.15
C MET A 268 -6.65 -34.44 -2.13
N GLU A 269 -6.86 -33.15 -2.40
CA GLU A 269 -7.64 -32.29 -1.51
C GLU A 269 -9.10 -32.73 -1.45
N ASP A 270 -9.70 -33.03 -2.61
CA ASP A 270 -11.09 -33.49 -2.70
C ASP A 270 -11.29 -34.84 -2.00
N SER A 271 -10.35 -35.77 -2.18
CA SER A 271 -10.37 -37.08 -1.52
C SER A 271 -10.26 -36.95 -0.01
N LEU A 272 -9.34 -36.10 0.49
CA LEU A 272 -9.18 -35.87 1.92
C LEU A 272 -10.42 -35.21 2.53
N ARG A 273 -10.95 -34.16 1.89
CA ARG A 273 -12.18 -33.49 2.34
C ARG A 273 -13.38 -34.42 2.30
N ALA A 274 -13.49 -35.31 1.31
CA ALA A 274 -14.53 -36.33 1.27
C ALA A 274 -14.42 -37.29 2.46
N ALA A 275 -13.23 -37.82 2.74
CA ALA A 275 -13.00 -38.70 3.88
C ALA A 275 -13.30 -38.01 5.22
N GLN A 276 -12.82 -36.77 5.41
CA GLN A 276 -13.10 -35.97 6.60
C GLN A 276 -14.59 -35.71 6.80
N ARG A 277 -15.35 -35.45 5.73
CA ARG A 277 -16.81 -35.29 5.80
C ARG A 277 -17.52 -36.56 6.26
N VAL A 278 -17.10 -37.73 5.77
CA VAL A 278 -17.67 -39.02 6.19
C VAL A 278 -17.41 -39.26 7.67
N VAL A 279 -16.19 -39.02 8.15
CA VAL A 279 -15.83 -39.16 9.57
C VAL A 279 -16.60 -38.17 10.44
N ALA A 280 -16.70 -36.91 10.05
CA ALA A 280 -17.39 -35.87 10.82
C ALA A 280 -18.91 -36.07 10.92
N ASN A 281 -19.53 -36.65 9.89
CA ASN A 281 -20.98 -36.91 9.87
C ASN A 281 -21.36 -38.26 10.50
N TYR A 282 -20.38 -39.05 10.94
CA TYR A 282 -20.63 -40.33 11.56
C TYR A 282 -21.13 -40.14 13.00
N LYS A 283 -22.32 -40.67 13.31
CA LYS A 283 -23.05 -40.39 14.57
C LYS A 283 -22.61 -41.25 15.76
N ASP A 284 -22.05 -42.43 15.52
CA ASP A 284 -21.67 -43.35 16.59
C ASP A 284 -20.21 -43.14 17.00
N ALA A 285 -19.91 -43.28 18.29
CA ALA A 285 -18.57 -43.13 18.85
C ALA A 285 -17.61 -44.15 18.20
N GLU A 286 -16.59 -43.65 17.51
CA GLU A 286 -15.43 -44.35 16.92
C GLU A 286 -15.74 -45.71 16.25
N LEU A 287 -15.80 -45.71 14.91
CA LEU A 287 -15.75 -46.96 14.13
C LEU A 287 -14.49 -47.76 14.50
N PRO A 288 -14.62 -48.99 15.01
CA PRO A 288 -13.45 -49.80 15.28
C PRO A 288 -12.77 -50.14 13.95
N VAL A 289 -11.44 -50.01 13.92
CA VAL A 289 -10.64 -50.36 12.73
C VAL A 289 -11.01 -51.78 12.28
N PRO A 290 -11.36 -52.00 10.99
CA PRO A 290 -11.66 -53.33 10.46
C PRO A 290 -10.58 -54.34 10.81
N LEU A 291 -10.97 -55.58 11.12
CA LEU A 291 -10.04 -56.62 11.62
C LEU A 291 -8.81 -56.82 10.72
N HIS A 292 -8.96 -56.71 9.39
CA HIS A 292 -7.88 -56.86 8.42
C HIS A 292 -6.92 -55.64 8.33
N LEU A 293 -7.28 -54.51 8.95
CA LEU A 293 -6.46 -53.29 9.04
C LEU A 293 -5.86 -53.08 10.45
N ARG A 294 -6.22 -53.93 11.42
CA ARG A 294 -5.63 -53.87 12.77
C ARG A 294 -4.19 -54.37 12.71
N ASN A 295 -3.32 -53.76 13.52
CA ASN A 295 -2.03 -54.36 13.82
C ASN A 295 -2.27 -55.76 14.40
N ILE A 296 -1.67 -56.79 13.82
CA ILE A 296 -1.70 -58.15 14.35
C ILE A 296 -0.97 -58.11 15.69
N PRO A 297 -1.65 -58.30 16.83
CA PRO A 297 -0.94 -58.48 18.08
C PRO A 297 -0.22 -59.83 17.98
N THR A 298 1.10 -59.83 18.04
CA THR A 298 1.83 -61.08 18.30
C THR A 298 1.36 -61.62 19.66
N SER A 299 0.88 -62.86 19.63
CA SER A 299 0.65 -63.76 20.77
C SER A 299 -0.43 -63.43 21.80
N ILE A 300 -1.73 -63.41 21.43
CA ILE A 300 -2.82 -63.95 22.30
C ILE A 300 -3.98 -64.54 21.46
N LEU A 301 -3.67 -65.24 20.36
CA LEU A 301 -4.59 -66.24 19.79
C LEU A 301 -4.14 -67.61 20.29
N GLY A 302 -4.63 -68.01 21.48
CA GLY A 302 -4.29 -69.31 22.05
C GLY A 302 -4.43 -69.37 23.57
N LYS A 303 -5.66 -69.19 24.06
CA LYS A 303 -6.29 -70.00 25.13
C LYS A 303 -7.76 -69.63 25.23
#